data_AF-A0A8X6K6J7-F1
#
_entry.id   AF-A0A8X6K6J7-F1
#
_cell.length_a   1.000
_cell.length_b   1.000
_cell.length_c   1.000
_cell.angle_alpha   90.00
_cell.angle_beta   90.00
_cell.angle_gamma   90.00
#
_symmetry.space_group_name_H-M   'P 1'
#
loop_
_entity.id
_entity.type
_entity.pdbx_description
1 polymer ?
#
loop_
_entity_poly.entity_id
_entity_poly.type
_entity_poly.pdbx_seq_one_letter_code
_entity_poly.pdbx_strand_id
1 'polypeptide(L)'
;MSTPLYLKDPSGNELYLTNNEGDEYYLTGRTQVFAIKEGKRYYAKDKDKNEIYPIVNNKAQTIPFLYAKNALGNDTYPTDAHGNEFPIPEQGTGGFMYATDKDGNAFYPTDNTGKEITYGKFIYKKDGFIQYSLNREGYPEYQTDDATNDEVYVIKMDGDPFIGE
;
A
#
# COMPACT_ATOMS: atom_id res chain seq x y z
N MET A 1 25.10 22.89 -9.61
CA MET A 1 25.26 21.86 -8.56
C MET A 1 23.87 21.58 -8.00
N SER A 2 23.39 20.33 -8.07
CA SER A 2 22.13 19.95 -7.45
C SER A 2 22.34 19.89 -5.94
N THR A 3 21.60 20.67 -5.16
CA THR A 3 21.64 20.61 -3.70
C THR A 3 21.18 19.22 -3.26
N PRO A 4 21.96 18.43 -2.50
CA PRO A 4 21.53 17.11 -2.07
C PRO A 4 20.28 17.26 -1.20
N LEU A 5 19.25 16.48 -1.52
CA LEU A 5 17.93 16.58 -0.91
C LEU A 5 17.90 16.00 0.51
N TYR A 6 18.79 15.06 0.81
CA TYR A 6 18.97 14.43 2.10
C TYR A 6 20.43 14.53 2.52
N LEU A 7 20.67 14.46 3.84
CA LEU A 7 22.02 14.18 4.32
C LEU A 7 22.45 12.82 3.80
N LYS A 8 23.73 12.68 3.45
CA LYS A 8 24.30 11.40 3.02
C LYS A 8 25.35 10.93 4.00
N ASP A 9 25.32 9.66 4.37
CA ASP A 9 26.42 9.03 5.08
C ASP A 9 27.63 8.81 4.14
N PRO A 10 28.82 8.40 4.66
CA PRO A 10 29.98 8.13 3.82
C PRO A 10 29.79 7.01 2.78
N SER A 11 28.79 6.14 2.97
CA SER A 11 28.39 5.10 2.04
C SER A 11 27.40 5.60 0.97
N GLY A 12 26.99 6.86 1.04
CA GLY A 12 26.08 7.50 0.11
C GLY A 12 24.60 7.27 0.40
N ASN A 13 24.24 6.65 1.53
CA ASN A 13 22.85 6.46 1.94
C ASN A 13 22.26 7.80 2.35
N GLU A 14 21.08 8.11 1.81
CA GLU A 14 20.29 9.27 2.22
C GLU A 14 19.73 9.03 3.61
N LEU A 15 19.68 10.08 4.43
CA LEU A 15 19.20 10.06 5.81
C LEU A 15 18.14 11.13 6.01
N TYR A 16 17.07 10.76 6.73
CA TYR A 16 16.13 11.73 7.28
C TYR A 16 16.73 12.45 8.49
N LEU A 17 16.30 13.69 8.70
CA LEU A 17 16.56 14.40 9.95
C LEU A 17 15.56 13.94 11.00
N THR A 18 15.99 13.92 12.26
CA THR A 18 15.16 13.51 13.39
C THR A 18 14.85 14.70 14.29
N ASN A 19 13.63 14.77 14.82
CA ASN A 19 13.24 15.75 15.84
C ASN A 19 13.71 15.30 17.25
N ASN A 20 13.38 16.07 18.29
CA ASN A 20 13.75 15.74 19.68
C ASN A 20 12.96 14.55 20.26
N GLU A 21 11.86 14.14 19.61
CA GLU A 21 11.00 13.03 20.01
C GLU A 21 11.44 11.71 19.38
N GLY A 22 12.34 11.76 18.39
CA GLY A 22 12.83 10.59 17.66
C GLY A 22 12.15 10.37 16.31
N ASP A 23 11.25 11.25 15.88
CA ASP A 23 10.60 11.13 14.57
C ASP A 23 11.48 11.71 13.45
N GLU A 24 11.61 10.94 12.39
CA GLU A 24 12.15 11.38 11.12
C GLU A 24 11.15 12.28 10.39
N TYR A 25 11.62 13.32 9.72
CA TYR A 25 10.74 14.23 8.98
C TYR A 25 11.19 14.53 7.56
N TYR A 26 10.19 14.77 6.71
CA TYR A 26 10.37 15.21 5.32
C TYR A 26 10.79 16.67 5.26
N LEU A 27 11.73 16.99 4.36
CA LEU A 27 12.03 18.38 4.04
C LEU A 27 10.92 18.99 3.19
N THR A 28 10.32 20.06 3.69
CA THR A 28 9.24 20.79 2.99
C THR A 28 9.73 21.50 1.73
N GLY A 29 8.85 21.66 0.74
CA GLY A 29 9.13 22.44 -0.48
C GLY A 29 9.91 21.68 -1.56
N ARG A 30 9.88 20.34 -1.51
CA ARG A 30 10.65 19.46 -2.39
C ARG A 30 9.78 18.35 -2.99
N THR A 31 10.21 17.79 -4.11
CA THR A 31 9.44 16.82 -4.89
C THR A 31 9.72 15.36 -4.55
N GLN A 32 10.93 15.02 -4.08
CA GLN A 32 11.24 13.64 -3.70
C GLN A 32 10.77 13.38 -2.26
N VAL A 33 9.93 12.36 -2.16
CA VAL A 33 9.14 11.98 -0.98
C VAL A 33 9.66 10.70 -0.31
N PHE A 34 10.92 10.36 -0.55
CA PHE A 34 11.56 9.14 -0.08
C PHE A 34 13.07 9.34 0.05
N ALA A 35 13.71 8.58 0.91
CA ALA A 35 15.16 8.46 0.96
C ALA A 35 15.61 7.15 0.30
N ILE A 36 16.87 7.11 -0.17
CA ILE A 36 17.51 5.93 -0.74
C ILE A 36 18.60 5.40 0.20
N LYS A 37 18.46 4.14 0.62
CA LYS A 37 19.46 3.42 1.42
C LYS A 37 19.70 2.07 0.78
N GLU A 38 20.97 1.74 0.52
CA GLU A 38 21.37 0.49 -0.14
C GLU A 38 20.62 0.25 -1.47
N GLY A 39 20.35 1.33 -2.23
CA GLY A 39 19.62 1.29 -3.49
C GLY A 39 18.10 1.08 -3.35
N LYS A 40 17.57 0.96 -2.13
CA LYS A 40 16.15 0.81 -1.84
C LYS A 40 15.54 2.12 -1.38
N ARG A 41 14.31 2.37 -1.81
CA ARG A 41 13.50 3.52 -1.40
C ARG A 41 12.82 3.19 -0.07
N TYR A 42 12.72 4.18 0.82
CA TYR A 42 12.03 4.04 2.09
C TYR A 42 11.41 5.38 2.52
N TYR A 43 10.37 5.30 3.35
CA TYR A 43 9.71 6.45 3.95
C TYR A 43 10.38 6.82 5.28
N ALA A 44 10.13 8.04 5.77
CA ALA A 44 10.55 8.47 7.10
C ALA A 44 9.84 7.63 8.16
N LYS A 45 10.40 7.50 9.36
CA LYS A 45 9.82 6.76 10.48
C LYS A 45 9.51 7.64 11.67
N ASP A 46 8.42 7.33 12.37
CA ASP A 46 8.16 7.86 13.70
C ASP A 46 9.10 7.23 14.75
N LYS A 47 9.07 7.76 15.97
CA LYS A 47 9.82 7.25 17.13
C LYS A 47 9.53 5.78 17.47
N ASP A 48 8.35 5.29 17.07
CA ASP A 48 7.90 3.92 17.30
C ASP A 48 8.29 2.99 16.14
N LYS A 49 9.02 3.51 15.14
CA LYS A 49 9.52 2.84 13.94
C LYS A 49 8.47 2.51 12.88
N ASN A 50 7.29 3.14 12.94
CA ASN A 50 6.34 3.09 11.84
C ASN A 50 6.79 4.06 10.75
N GLU A 51 6.83 3.59 9.52
CA GLU A 51 7.02 4.45 8.37
C GLU A 51 5.79 5.33 8.17
N ILE A 52 6.03 6.61 7.88
CA ILE A 52 5.00 7.64 7.77
C ILE A 52 4.94 8.15 6.33
N TYR A 53 3.72 8.26 5.80
CA TYR A 53 3.54 8.88 4.50
C TYR A 53 3.85 10.39 4.55
N PRO A 54 4.55 10.94 3.56
CA PRO A 54 4.69 12.38 3.40
C PRO A 54 3.33 12.97 3.08
N ILE A 55 2.92 13.98 3.85
CA ILE A 55 1.68 14.70 3.63
C ILE A 55 1.98 15.97 2.84
N VAL A 56 1.40 16.09 1.65
CA VAL A 56 1.48 17.30 0.82
C VAL A 56 0.07 17.75 0.49
N ASN A 57 -0.28 19.00 0.81
CA ASN A 57 -1.64 19.55 0.62
C ASN A 57 -2.74 18.65 1.21
N ASN A 58 -2.55 18.17 2.46
CA ASN A 58 -3.45 17.27 3.17
C ASN A 58 -3.70 15.92 2.47
N LYS A 59 -2.76 15.46 1.64
CA LYS A 59 -2.83 14.16 0.98
C LYS A 59 -1.53 13.39 1.15
N ALA A 60 -1.65 12.14 1.56
CA ALA A 60 -0.53 11.19 1.57
C ALA A 60 0.04 11.04 0.16
N GLN A 61 1.36 11.19 0.04
CA GLN A 61 2.09 10.99 -1.20
C GLN A 61 2.70 9.59 -1.22
N THR A 62 2.43 8.85 -2.30
CA THR A 62 2.90 7.47 -2.46
C THR A 62 4.10 7.38 -3.38
N ILE A 63 4.99 6.46 -3.06
CA ILE A 63 6.05 6.01 -3.96
C ILE A 63 5.48 4.86 -4.81
N PRO A 64 5.64 4.88 -6.14
CA PRO A 64 5.20 3.77 -6.98
C PRO A 64 5.77 2.43 -6.50
N PHE A 65 4.87 1.45 -6.36
CA PHE A 65 5.16 0.08 -5.92
C PHE A 65 5.69 -0.08 -4.50
N LEU A 66 5.46 0.89 -3.60
CA LEU A 66 5.98 0.84 -2.23
C LEU A 66 5.00 1.39 -1.19
N TYR A 67 4.53 0.50 -0.33
CA TYR A 67 3.79 0.83 0.89
C TYR A 67 4.73 1.18 2.05
N ALA A 68 4.26 2.05 2.95
CA ALA A 68 4.93 2.30 4.22
C ALA A 68 4.71 1.11 5.14
N LYS A 69 5.70 0.76 5.95
CA LYS A 69 5.63 -0.35 6.92
C LYS A 69 5.48 0.12 8.35
N ASN A 70 4.59 -0.51 9.10
CA ASN A 70 4.55 -0.33 10.55
C ASN A 70 5.75 -1.02 11.24
N ALA A 71 5.90 -0.81 12.55
CA ALA A 71 6.96 -1.39 13.36
C ALA A 71 6.97 -2.94 13.39
N LEU A 72 5.84 -3.58 13.06
CA LEU A 72 5.69 -5.03 12.96
C LEU A 72 6.08 -5.59 11.58
N GLY A 73 6.35 -4.72 10.61
CA GLY A 73 6.71 -5.07 9.24
C GLY A 73 5.53 -5.24 8.28
N ASN A 74 4.30 -5.00 8.74
CA ASN A 74 3.13 -4.99 7.87
C ASN A 74 3.14 -3.72 7.02
N ASP A 75 2.73 -3.82 5.76
CA ASP A 75 2.37 -2.65 4.97
C ASP A 75 1.21 -1.90 5.62
N THR A 76 1.13 -0.61 5.35
CA THR A 76 0.06 0.29 5.79
C THR A 76 -0.45 1.03 4.58
N TYR A 77 -1.75 1.35 4.53
CA TYR A 77 -2.29 2.14 3.44
C TYR A 77 -2.04 3.63 3.67
N PRO A 78 -1.79 4.41 2.59
CA PRO A 78 -1.94 5.85 2.67
C PRO A 78 -3.42 6.22 2.89
N THR A 79 -3.66 7.37 3.53
CA THR A 79 -5.00 7.89 3.76
C THR A 79 -5.26 9.19 2.99
N ASP A 80 -6.50 9.35 2.52
CA ASP A 80 -6.98 10.62 1.96
C ASP A 80 -7.26 11.67 3.06
N ALA A 81 -7.71 12.86 2.66
CA ALA A 81 -8.02 13.95 3.59
C ALA A 81 -9.23 13.67 4.51
N HIS A 82 -10.01 12.63 4.22
CA HIS A 82 -11.17 12.19 4.99
C HIS A 82 -10.85 11.01 5.91
N GLY A 83 -9.62 10.50 5.86
CA GLY A 83 -9.16 9.34 6.63
C GLY A 83 -9.49 8.00 5.98
N ASN A 84 -9.90 7.97 4.70
CA ASN A 84 -10.10 6.71 3.99
C ASN A 84 -8.77 6.20 3.46
N GLU A 85 -8.49 4.93 3.67
CA GLU A 85 -7.35 4.24 3.10
C GLU A 85 -7.53 4.02 1.60
N PHE A 86 -6.44 4.09 0.83
CA PHE A 86 -6.50 3.80 -0.60
C PHE A 86 -5.28 3.02 -1.08
N PRO A 87 -5.43 2.10 -2.06
CA PRO A 87 -4.32 1.34 -2.58
C PRO A 87 -3.50 2.13 -3.59
N ILE A 88 -2.25 1.70 -3.80
CA ILE A 88 -1.34 2.26 -4.80
C ILE A 88 -1.74 1.73 -6.19
N PRO A 89 -2.01 2.61 -7.17
CA PRO A 89 -2.28 2.19 -8.54
C PRO A 89 -1.09 1.44 -9.14
N GLU A 90 -1.37 0.32 -9.81
CA GLU A 90 -0.38 -0.40 -10.59
C GLU A 90 -0.17 0.32 -11.94
N GLN A 91 1.06 0.72 -12.22
CA GLN A 91 1.34 1.46 -13.45
C GLN A 91 1.12 0.58 -14.68
N GLY A 92 0.32 1.07 -15.62
CA GLY A 92 0.16 0.46 -16.94
C GLY A 92 -0.92 -0.63 -17.05
N THR A 93 -1.52 -1.07 -15.95
CA THR A 93 -2.59 -2.09 -15.96
C THR A 93 -3.97 -1.53 -15.62
N GLY A 94 -4.03 -0.35 -14.99
CA GLY A 94 -5.27 0.17 -14.41
C GLY A 94 -5.71 -0.59 -13.15
N GLY A 95 -4.91 -1.55 -12.68
CA GLY A 95 -5.12 -2.29 -11.44
C GLY A 95 -4.59 -1.55 -10.21
N PHE A 96 -4.69 -2.22 -9.08
CA PHE A 96 -4.21 -1.72 -7.80
C PHE A 96 -3.37 -2.78 -7.11
N MET A 97 -2.27 -2.35 -6.50
CA MET A 97 -1.52 -3.16 -5.56
C MET A 97 -2.20 -3.08 -4.20
N TYR A 98 -2.25 -4.17 -3.44
CA TYR A 98 -2.81 -4.18 -2.09
C TYR A 98 -1.69 -4.30 -1.06
N ALA A 99 -1.90 -3.69 0.12
CA ALA A 99 -0.99 -3.79 1.24
C ALA A 99 -0.99 -5.23 1.76
N THR A 100 0.17 -5.70 2.21
CA THR A 100 0.36 -7.04 2.77
C THR A 100 0.81 -7.02 4.22
N ASP A 101 0.36 -7.99 5.01
CA ASP A 101 0.94 -8.22 6.33
C ASP A 101 2.40 -8.72 6.21
N LYS A 102 3.10 -8.80 7.34
CA LYS A 102 4.48 -9.30 7.42
C LYS A 102 4.64 -10.73 6.86
N ASP A 103 3.55 -11.50 6.82
CA ASP A 103 3.56 -12.87 6.34
C ASP A 103 3.31 -12.92 4.83
N GLY A 104 2.86 -11.83 4.21
CA GLY A 104 2.63 -11.65 2.77
C GLY A 104 1.16 -11.75 2.36
N ASN A 105 0.23 -11.73 3.31
CA ASN A 105 -1.20 -11.79 3.02
C ASN A 105 -1.73 -10.41 2.70
N ALA A 106 -2.32 -10.24 1.51
CA ALA A 106 -3.00 -9.00 1.16
C ALA A 106 -4.24 -8.79 2.04
N PHE A 107 -4.58 -7.52 2.31
CA PHE A 107 -5.82 -7.12 2.96
C PHE A 107 -6.44 -5.92 2.23
N TYR A 108 -7.70 -5.60 2.51
CA TYR A 108 -8.37 -4.46 1.88
C TYR A 108 -8.08 -3.16 2.63
N PRO A 109 -8.05 -2.01 1.93
CA PRO A 109 -8.12 -0.71 2.59
C PRO A 109 -9.49 -0.54 3.26
N THR A 110 -9.56 0.31 4.27
CA THR A 110 -10.77 0.64 5.01
C THR A 110 -11.15 2.12 4.90
N ASP A 111 -12.44 2.42 4.96
CA ASP A 111 -12.92 3.78 5.14
C ASP A 111 -12.66 4.28 6.56
N ASN A 112 -12.91 5.57 6.80
CA ASN A 112 -12.73 6.16 8.13
C ASN A 112 -13.66 5.58 9.23
N THR A 113 -14.57 4.66 8.89
CA THR A 113 -15.42 3.92 9.82
C THR A 113 -14.94 2.49 10.05
N GLY A 114 -13.89 2.05 9.34
CA GLY A 114 -13.35 0.69 9.39
C GLY A 114 -14.04 -0.29 8.43
N LYS A 115 -14.90 0.18 7.52
CA LYS A 115 -15.49 -0.68 6.47
C LYS A 115 -14.47 -0.92 5.37
N GLU A 116 -14.28 -2.15 4.92
CA GLU A 116 -13.42 -2.44 3.76
C GLU A 116 -13.92 -1.73 2.49
N ILE A 117 -13.00 -1.19 1.69
CA ILE A 117 -13.24 -0.54 0.40
C ILE A 117 -12.66 -1.41 -0.71
N THR A 118 -13.48 -1.69 -1.71
CA THR A 118 -13.09 -2.40 -2.93
C THR A 118 -12.56 -1.44 -3.99
N TYR A 119 -11.32 -1.63 -4.43
CA TYR A 119 -10.72 -0.92 -5.56
C TYR A 119 -10.55 -1.86 -6.76
N GLY A 120 -11.56 -2.67 -7.04
CA GLY A 120 -11.52 -3.68 -8.10
C GLY A 120 -11.89 -5.05 -7.56
N LYS A 121 -11.26 -6.09 -8.11
CA LYS A 121 -11.62 -7.48 -7.83
C LYS A 121 -11.18 -7.96 -6.43
N PHE A 122 -11.37 -9.24 -6.19
CA PHE A 122 -10.83 -9.98 -5.05
C PHE A 122 -9.29 -9.82 -4.91
N ILE A 123 -8.75 -10.02 -3.71
CA ILE A 123 -7.30 -10.02 -3.44
C ILE A 123 -6.77 -11.44 -3.28
N TYR A 124 -5.46 -11.62 -3.50
CA TYR A 124 -4.78 -12.89 -3.27
C TYR A 124 -4.06 -12.90 -1.92
N LYS A 125 -4.28 -13.97 -1.16
CA LYS A 125 -3.43 -14.36 -0.03
C LYS A 125 -2.13 -14.97 -0.54
N LYS A 126 -1.12 -15.05 0.33
CA LYS A 126 0.21 -15.56 -0.05
C LYS A 126 0.18 -17.01 -0.54
N ASP A 127 -0.69 -17.82 0.04
CA ASP A 127 -0.96 -19.21 -0.36
C ASP A 127 -1.76 -19.30 -1.67
N GLY A 128 -2.14 -18.16 -2.24
CA GLY A 128 -2.86 -18.04 -3.49
C GLY A 128 -4.37 -18.24 -3.34
N PHE A 129 -4.91 -18.30 -2.11
CA PHE A 129 -6.36 -18.24 -1.92
C PHE A 129 -6.90 -16.84 -2.24
N ILE A 130 -8.12 -16.83 -2.76
CA ILE A 130 -8.87 -15.63 -3.07
C ILE A 130 -9.60 -15.15 -1.81
N GLN A 131 -9.47 -13.88 -1.47
CA GLN A 131 -10.31 -13.20 -0.48
C GLN A 131 -11.16 -12.13 -1.16
N TYR A 132 -12.46 -12.12 -0.86
CA TYR A 132 -13.39 -11.06 -1.21
C TYR A 132 -13.47 -10.05 -0.07
N SER A 133 -13.84 -8.81 -0.40
CA SER A 133 -14.06 -7.76 0.60
C SER A 133 -15.24 -8.10 1.49
N LEU A 134 -15.28 -7.54 2.69
CA LEU A 134 -16.33 -7.71 3.66
C LEU A 134 -17.18 -6.43 3.78
N ASN A 135 -18.50 -6.60 3.92
CA ASN A 135 -19.40 -5.52 4.27
C ASN A 135 -19.29 -5.15 5.76
N ARG A 136 -20.08 -4.18 6.23
CA ARG A 136 -20.03 -3.69 7.62
C ARG A 136 -20.42 -4.75 8.64
N GLU A 137 -21.21 -5.73 8.23
CA GLU A 137 -21.66 -6.84 9.02
C GLU A 137 -20.66 -8.02 9.01
N GLY A 138 -19.57 -7.90 8.26
CA GLY A 138 -18.50 -8.91 8.16
C GLY A 138 -18.78 -10.04 7.17
N TYR A 139 -19.76 -9.90 6.29
CA TYR A 139 -20.05 -10.87 5.23
C TYR A 139 -19.31 -10.54 3.94
N PRO A 140 -18.86 -11.55 3.17
CA PRO A 140 -18.27 -11.34 1.85
C PRO A 140 -19.19 -10.56 0.90
N GLU A 141 -18.61 -9.63 0.16
CA GLU A 141 -19.25 -8.86 -0.90
C GLU A 141 -18.71 -9.37 -2.25
N TYR A 142 -19.60 -10.00 -3.02
CA TYR A 142 -19.27 -10.55 -4.34
C TYR A 142 -19.46 -9.50 -5.42
N GLN A 143 -18.66 -9.57 -6.47
CA GLN A 143 -18.92 -8.78 -7.67
C GLN A 143 -20.20 -9.26 -8.33
N THR A 144 -20.92 -8.35 -8.96
CA THR A 144 -22.01 -8.67 -9.87
C THR A 144 -21.59 -8.41 -11.30
N ASP A 145 -22.11 -9.20 -12.24
CA ASP A 145 -22.04 -8.90 -13.66
C ASP A 145 -22.92 -7.66 -13.96
N ASP A 146 -22.36 -6.63 -14.58
CA ASP A 146 -23.09 -5.37 -14.83
C ASP A 146 -24.29 -5.53 -15.77
N ALA A 147 -24.30 -6.58 -16.62
CA ALA A 147 -25.37 -6.82 -17.58
C ALA A 147 -26.49 -7.68 -17.00
N THR A 148 -26.17 -8.65 -16.15
CA THR A 148 -27.17 -9.58 -15.59
C THR A 148 -27.49 -9.34 -14.12
N ASN A 149 -26.64 -8.60 -13.41
CA ASN A 149 -26.66 -8.40 -11.96
C ASN A 149 -26.50 -9.71 -11.17
N ASP A 150 -25.97 -10.77 -11.80
CA ASP A 150 -25.66 -12.04 -11.14
C ASP A 150 -24.30 -11.97 -10.44
N GLU A 151 -24.16 -12.68 -9.32
CA GLU A 151 -22.88 -12.78 -8.61
C GLU A 151 -21.83 -13.55 -9.43
N VAL A 152 -20.63 -12.97 -9.51
CA VAL A 152 -19.48 -13.53 -10.23
C VAL A 152 -18.45 -14.06 -9.23
N TYR A 153 -18.19 -15.36 -9.34
CA TYR A 153 -17.19 -16.06 -8.54
C TYR A 153 -15.93 -16.29 -9.35
N VAL A 154 -14.77 -15.92 -8.80
CA VAL A 154 -13.50 -16.38 -9.34
C VAL A 154 -13.06 -17.64 -8.63
N ILE A 155 -12.93 -18.70 -9.41
CA ILE A 155 -12.42 -20.00 -8.99
C ILE A 155 -10.99 -20.09 -9.51
N LYS A 156 -10.03 -20.23 -8.61
CA LYS A 156 -8.67 -20.60 -8.99
C LYS A 156 -8.68 -22.08 -9.37
N MET A 157 -8.47 -22.39 -10.64
CA MET A 157 -8.22 -23.76 -11.07
C MET A 157 -6.74 -24.07 -10.84
N ASP A 158 -6.45 -24.93 -9.86
CA ASP A 158 -5.14 -25.56 -9.75
C ASP A 158 -5.11 -26.75 -10.72
N GLY A 159 -4.42 -26.62 -11.85
CA GLY A 159 -4.20 -27.72 -12.81
C GLY A 159 -3.94 -27.24 -14.23
N ASP A 160 -3.01 -27.91 -14.93
CA ASP A 160 -2.76 -27.70 -16.36
C ASP A 160 -4.09 -27.72 -17.14
N PRO A 161 -4.26 -26.84 -18.15
CA PRO A 161 -5.47 -26.81 -18.94
C PRO A 161 -5.71 -28.19 -19.55
N PHE A 162 -6.88 -28.76 -19.29
CA PHE A 162 -7.31 -30.01 -19.89
C PHE A 162 -7.41 -29.80 -21.42
N ILE A 163 -6.39 -30.23 -22.15
CA ILE A 163 -6.45 -30.36 -23.61
C ILE A 163 -7.18 -31.68 -23.87
N GLY A 164 -8.50 -31.61 -24.05
CA GLY A 164 -9.26 -32.76 -24.52
C GLY A 164 -8.88 -33.08 -25.98
N GLU A 165 -8.52 -34.34 -26.22
CA GLU A 165 -8.45 -34.92 -27.57
C GLU A 165 -9.85 -35.12 -28.18
#